data_AF-A0AAV5GPK9-F1
#
_entry.id   AF-A0AAV5GPK9-F1
#
_cell.length_a   1.000
_cell.length_b   1.000
_cell.length_c   1.000
_cell.angle_alpha   90.00
_cell.angle_beta   90.00
_cell.angle_gamma   90.00
#
_symmetry.space_group_name_H-M   'P 1'
#
loop_
_entity.id
_entity.type
_entity.pdbx_description
1 polymer ?
#
loop_
_entity_poly.entity_id
_entity_poly.type
_entity_poly.pdbx_seq_one_letter_code
_entity_poly.pdbx_strand_id
1 'polypeptide(L)'
;MATFAKRSFDAAAYAAARPSYPPALFTHIRAHAGYAQSTQPVTLLDLGCGPGVSTFDWIPLDHFRRIIGTDPSQGMVTAARGILDDRRTKGEVPTGIDVRFEVARADNLAGVVDDNSVDLAVAGQAAHWFDAPATFRELARVLKPGGAFAFWGYGEFFFPERPELSALIPGYSAGTLGPYWEQPGRSIVEALLTPIPFPVPAASSSSASDDALSSFDPSSFTRSFFLRPGDTVSVPSAFPPSPDPPLPTAPGASASYRLAPSALATSPALAATTTLERTLLLRRQWTRDQLAAYLRTWSAAHSFNAAHAASSSSPSPAASSASSTPQRTHAQAAASSVMKVREGEARQRGLGQRESDQGGDDVDCVATFLEQLERAGLKLGEGETVEVAWEMGVMMGRKKDMA
;
A
#
# COMPACT_ATOMS: atom_id res chain seq x y z
N MET A 1 7.44 2.47 4.83
CA MET A 1 6.35 3.36 5.33
C MET A 1 6.84 4.70 5.90
N ALA A 2 8.07 5.16 5.58
CA ALA A 2 8.61 6.36 6.23
C ALA A 2 7.85 7.64 5.85
N THR A 3 7.33 7.74 4.62
CA THR A 3 6.70 8.97 4.11
C THR A 3 5.34 9.28 4.75
N PHE A 4 4.46 8.29 4.90
CA PHE A 4 3.12 8.48 5.49
C PHE A 4 3.15 8.68 7.02
N ALA A 5 4.26 8.32 7.65
CA ALA A 5 4.50 8.54 9.08
C ALA A 5 5.06 9.96 9.39
N LYS A 6 5.44 10.73 8.36
CA LYS A 6 5.92 12.10 8.55
C LYS A 6 4.79 13.00 9.05
N ARG A 7 5.06 13.84 10.05
CA ARG A 7 4.10 14.84 10.55
C ARG A 7 3.63 15.83 9.47
N SER A 8 4.46 16.06 8.46
CA SER A 8 4.15 16.95 7.33
C SER A 8 3.27 16.29 6.25
N PHE A 9 2.92 15.01 6.39
CA PHE A 9 2.07 14.34 5.42
C PHE A 9 0.62 14.78 5.59
N ASP A 10 0.01 15.27 4.51
CA ASP A 10 -1.38 15.73 4.51
C ASP A 10 -2.36 14.54 4.41
N ALA A 11 -2.72 14.01 5.57
CA ALA A 11 -3.66 12.90 5.70
C ALA A 11 -5.09 13.27 5.26
N ALA A 12 -5.49 14.55 5.36
CA ALA A 12 -6.81 15.00 4.95
C ALA A 12 -6.92 15.06 3.42
N ALA A 13 -5.92 15.64 2.75
CA ALA A 13 -5.82 15.61 1.28
C ALA A 13 -5.74 14.18 0.75
N TYR A 14 -5.03 13.28 1.46
CA TYR A 14 -5.02 11.86 1.14
C TYR A 14 -6.42 11.24 1.19
N ALA A 15 -7.16 11.45 2.28
CA ALA A 15 -8.51 10.92 2.43
C ALA A 15 -9.47 11.44 1.35
N ALA A 16 -9.35 12.71 0.97
CA ALA A 16 -10.21 13.33 -0.03
C ALA A 16 -9.92 12.89 -1.47
N ALA A 17 -8.67 12.55 -1.78
CA ALA A 17 -8.22 12.31 -3.15
C ALA A 17 -8.00 10.83 -3.50
N ARG A 18 -7.89 9.94 -2.52
CA ARG A 18 -7.75 8.50 -2.78
C ARG A 18 -9.09 7.87 -3.13
N PRO A 19 -9.13 6.92 -4.07
CA PRO A 19 -10.37 6.23 -4.39
C PRO A 19 -10.81 5.34 -3.21
N SER A 20 -12.09 5.44 -2.84
CA SER A 20 -12.77 4.43 -2.02
C SER A 20 -12.95 3.12 -2.79
N TYR A 21 -13.36 2.05 -2.12
CA TYR A 21 -13.49 0.74 -2.75
C TYR A 21 -14.94 0.44 -3.17
N PRO A 22 -15.16 -0.31 -4.26
CA PRO A 22 -16.50 -0.59 -4.76
C PRO A 22 -17.23 -1.65 -3.90
N PRO A 23 -18.57 -1.59 -3.76
CA PRO A 23 -19.36 -2.58 -3.02
C PRO A 23 -19.09 -4.04 -3.41
N ALA A 24 -18.80 -4.29 -4.69
CA ALA A 24 -18.48 -5.64 -5.20
C ALA A 24 -17.26 -6.27 -4.50
N LEU A 25 -16.24 -5.48 -4.13
CA LEU A 25 -15.09 -5.97 -3.38
C LEU A 25 -15.50 -6.49 -2.00
N PHE A 26 -16.31 -5.72 -1.28
CA PHE A 26 -16.77 -6.10 0.06
C PHE A 26 -17.69 -7.31 0.02
N THR A 27 -18.56 -7.41 -1.00
CA THR A 27 -19.38 -8.61 -1.25
C THR A 27 -18.49 -9.84 -1.47
N HIS A 28 -17.45 -9.72 -2.29
CA HIS A 28 -16.49 -10.81 -2.54
C HIS A 28 -15.78 -11.27 -1.26
N ILE A 29 -15.27 -10.32 -0.45
CA ILE A 29 -14.60 -10.62 0.82
C ILE A 29 -15.57 -11.26 1.82
N ARG A 30 -16.79 -10.74 1.97
CA ARG A 30 -17.80 -11.28 2.91
C ARG A 30 -18.26 -12.68 2.51
N ALA A 31 -18.38 -12.96 1.22
CA ALA A 31 -18.68 -14.29 0.70
C ALA A 31 -17.57 -15.28 1.07
N HIS A 32 -16.30 -14.89 0.88
CA HIS A 32 -15.15 -15.70 1.27
C HIS A 32 -15.09 -15.97 2.78
N ALA A 33 -15.29 -14.93 3.59
CA ALA A 33 -15.23 -15.02 5.04
C ALA A 33 -16.40 -15.83 5.66
N GLY A 34 -17.39 -16.26 4.86
CA GLY A 34 -18.55 -17.00 5.34
C GLY A 34 -19.58 -16.14 6.09
N TYR A 35 -19.42 -14.81 6.10
CA TYR A 35 -20.27 -13.88 6.85
C TYR A 35 -21.47 -13.36 6.05
N ALA A 36 -21.59 -13.70 4.77
CA ALA A 36 -22.76 -13.32 3.98
C ALA A 36 -24.09 -13.86 4.55
N GLN A 37 -24.04 -14.93 5.35
CA GLN A 37 -25.22 -15.59 5.94
C GLN A 37 -25.18 -15.63 7.47
N SER A 38 -24.16 -15.02 8.11
CA SER A 38 -24.03 -15.02 9.57
C SER A 38 -25.07 -14.09 10.20
N THR A 39 -25.77 -14.58 11.22
CA THR A 39 -26.68 -13.78 12.04
C THR A 39 -25.99 -13.13 13.24
N GLN A 40 -24.70 -13.44 13.47
CA GLN A 40 -23.93 -12.93 14.59
C GLN A 40 -23.20 -11.63 14.21
N PRO A 41 -23.15 -10.63 15.12
CA PRO A 41 -22.40 -9.41 14.88
C PRO A 41 -20.89 -9.65 14.78
N VAL A 42 -20.27 -9.07 13.76
CA VAL A 42 -18.87 -9.23 13.36
C VAL A 42 -18.01 -8.12 13.97
N THR A 43 -16.81 -8.48 14.44
CA THR A 43 -15.72 -7.54 14.77
C THR A 43 -14.72 -7.50 13.63
N LEU A 44 -14.55 -6.33 13.02
CA LEU A 44 -13.59 -6.10 11.94
C LEU A 44 -12.35 -5.36 12.44
N LEU A 45 -11.18 -5.79 11.99
CA LEU A 45 -9.90 -5.12 12.19
C LEU A 45 -9.35 -4.66 10.84
N ASP A 46 -9.14 -3.37 10.64
CA ASP A 46 -8.54 -2.79 9.43
C ASP A 46 -7.08 -2.40 9.72
N LEU A 47 -6.13 -3.13 9.12
CA LEU A 47 -4.70 -3.00 9.31
C LEU A 47 -4.11 -2.01 8.29
N GLY A 48 -3.36 -1.03 8.77
CA GLY A 48 -2.87 0.06 7.93
C GLY A 48 -4.01 0.90 7.37
N CYS A 49 -4.98 1.26 8.22
CA CYS A 49 -6.22 1.91 7.81
C CYS A 49 -6.01 3.32 7.23
N GLY A 50 -4.82 3.91 7.37
CA GLY A 50 -4.57 5.29 7.01
C GLY A 50 -5.57 6.23 7.70
N PRO A 51 -6.12 7.23 7.00
CA PRO A 51 -7.15 8.10 7.55
C PRO A 51 -8.54 7.45 7.57
N GLY A 52 -8.63 6.12 7.46
CA GLY A 52 -9.88 5.36 7.54
C GLY A 52 -10.58 5.08 6.21
N VAL A 53 -9.88 5.17 5.06
CA VAL A 53 -10.51 5.07 3.71
C VAL A 53 -11.35 3.80 3.57
N SER A 54 -10.74 2.62 3.72
CA SER A 54 -11.49 1.34 3.71
C SER A 54 -12.40 1.20 4.91
N THR A 55 -11.96 1.65 6.10
CA THR A 55 -12.71 1.52 7.34
C THR A 55 -14.10 2.14 7.21
N PHE A 56 -14.18 3.33 6.61
CA PHE A 56 -15.44 4.05 6.40
C PHE A 56 -16.34 3.39 5.34
N ASP A 57 -15.77 2.68 4.37
CA ASP A 57 -16.56 1.92 3.40
C ASP A 57 -17.21 0.67 4.02
N TRP A 58 -16.66 0.15 5.14
CA TRP A 58 -17.24 -0.96 5.90
C TRP A 58 -18.40 -0.54 6.82
N ILE A 59 -18.40 0.69 7.35
CA ILE A 59 -19.44 1.19 8.28
C ILE A 59 -20.87 1.05 7.76
N PRO A 60 -21.22 1.42 6.50
CA PRO A 60 -22.60 1.33 6.02
C PRO A 60 -23.03 -0.12 5.72
N LEU A 61 -22.13 -1.10 5.81
CA LEU A 61 -22.48 -2.50 5.61
C LEU A 61 -23.03 -3.05 6.92
N ASP A 62 -24.21 -3.67 6.86
CA ASP A 62 -24.82 -4.31 8.04
C ASP A 62 -23.91 -5.40 8.61
N HIS A 63 -24.20 -5.82 9.84
CA HIS A 63 -23.60 -6.94 10.59
C HIS A 63 -22.34 -6.62 11.41
N PHE A 64 -21.79 -5.40 11.39
CA PHE A 64 -20.65 -5.05 12.23
C PHE A 64 -21.10 -4.50 13.60
N ARG A 65 -20.65 -5.15 14.68
CA ARG A 65 -20.75 -4.59 16.04
C ARG A 65 -19.60 -3.65 16.34
N ARG A 66 -18.41 -3.96 15.80
CA ARG A 66 -17.19 -3.23 16.08
C ARG A 66 -16.30 -3.19 14.86
N ILE A 67 -15.70 -2.03 14.60
CA ILE A 67 -14.66 -1.83 13.60
C ILE A 67 -13.47 -1.13 14.26
N ILE A 68 -12.31 -1.76 14.20
CA ILE A 68 -11.04 -1.23 14.74
C ILE A 68 -10.13 -0.92 13.57
N GLY A 69 -9.86 0.35 13.29
CA GLY A 69 -8.80 0.76 12.37
C GLY A 69 -7.47 0.89 13.11
N THR A 70 -6.39 0.35 12.56
CA THR A 70 -5.03 0.51 13.10
C THR A 70 -4.08 1.04 12.04
N ASP A 71 -3.23 2.00 12.39
CA ASP A 71 -2.18 2.50 11.51
C ASP A 71 -0.95 2.90 12.33
N PRO A 72 0.29 2.67 11.86
CA PRO A 72 1.49 3.07 12.59
C PRO A 72 1.68 4.61 12.64
N SER A 73 1.02 5.36 11.77
CA SER A 73 1.13 6.82 11.72
C SER A 73 0.12 7.49 12.64
N GLN A 74 0.62 8.18 13.67
CA GLN A 74 -0.20 9.04 14.54
C GLN A 74 -0.98 10.10 13.75
N GLY A 75 -0.41 10.64 12.67
CA GLY A 75 -1.07 11.64 11.82
C GLY A 75 -2.29 11.05 11.10
N MET A 76 -2.14 9.85 10.54
CA MET A 76 -3.24 9.13 9.89
C MET A 76 -4.37 8.81 10.87
N VAL A 77 -4.04 8.25 12.05
CA VAL A 77 -5.03 7.93 13.10
C VAL A 77 -5.75 9.18 13.60
N THR A 78 -5.04 10.29 13.76
CA THR A 78 -5.65 11.57 14.19
C THR A 78 -6.63 12.08 13.14
N ALA A 79 -6.28 12.03 11.85
CA ALA A 79 -7.18 12.39 10.77
C ALA A 79 -8.41 11.46 10.71
N ALA A 80 -8.22 10.15 10.87
CA ALA A 80 -9.30 9.17 10.90
C ALA A 80 -10.31 9.45 12.02
N ARG A 81 -9.82 9.78 13.23
CA ARG A 81 -10.66 10.17 14.37
C ARG A 81 -11.45 11.45 14.08
N GLY A 82 -10.81 12.47 13.50
CA GLY A 82 -11.50 13.71 13.10
C GLY A 82 -12.60 13.48 12.06
N ILE A 83 -12.33 12.66 11.04
CA ILE A 83 -13.33 12.29 10.03
C ILE A 83 -14.47 11.50 10.67
N LEU A 84 -14.18 10.58 11.58
CA LEU A 84 -15.20 9.82 12.30
C LEU A 84 -16.14 10.73 13.12
N ASP A 85 -15.60 11.72 13.80
CA ASP A 85 -16.39 12.66 14.60
C ASP A 85 -17.28 13.55 13.73
N ASP A 86 -16.78 14.00 12.58
CA ASP A 86 -17.58 14.72 11.58
C ASP A 86 -18.72 13.85 11.03
N ARG A 87 -18.42 12.59 10.64
CA ARG A 87 -19.43 11.64 10.15
C ARG A 87 -20.49 11.30 11.21
N ARG A 88 -20.10 11.17 12.48
CA ARG A 88 -21.03 11.00 13.60
C ARG A 88 -21.95 12.20 13.75
N THR A 89 -21.41 13.41 13.65
CA THR A 89 -22.19 14.66 13.72
C THR A 89 -23.20 14.77 12.58
N LYS A 90 -22.85 14.24 11.40
CA LYS A 90 -23.73 14.16 10.22
C LYS A 90 -24.71 12.99 10.22
N GLY A 91 -24.64 12.09 11.21
CA GLY A 91 -25.50 10.90 11.29
C GLY A 91 -25.14 9.80 10.28
N GLU A 92 -23.93 9.82 9.72
CA GLU A 92 -23.46 8.85 8.72
C GLU A 92 -22.92 7.55 9.34
N VAL A 93 -22.79 7.51 10.68
CA VAL A 93 -22.39 6.33 11.44
C VAL A 93 -23.63 5.78 12.15
N PRO A 94 -24.06 4.53 11.87
CA PRO A 94 -25.21 3.92 12.52
C PRO A 94 -25.10 3.92 14.05
N THR A 95 -26.22 4.07 14.76
CA THR A 95 -26.23 3.95 16.22
C THR A 95 -25.98 2.49 16.62
N GLY A 96 -25.02 2.25 17.52
CA GLY A 96 -24.76 0.92 18.09
C GLY A 96 -23.55 0.17 17.53
N ILE A 97 -22.87 0.72 16.51
CA ILE A 97 -21.55 0.23 16.07
C ILE A 97 -20.42 0.95 16.83
N ASP A 98 -19.49 0.17 17.35
CA ASP A 98 -18.27 0.66 18.01
C ASP A 98 -17.15 0.83 16.97
N VAL A 99 -16.93 2.06 16.51
CA VAL A 99 -15.84 2.38 15.57
C VAL A 99 -14.75 3.14 16.31
N ARG A 100 -13.51 2.62 16.25
CA ARG A 100 -12.33 3.25 16.84
C ARG A 100 -11.11 3.13 15.95
N PHE A 101 -10.18 4.06 16.13
CA PHE A 101 -8.89 4.08 15.43
C PHE A 101 -7.77 4.12 16.45
N GLU A 102 -6.75 3.27 16.29
CA GLU A 102 -5.63 3.13 17.22
C GLU A 102 -4.28 3.16 16.51
N VAL A 103 -3.25 3.67 17.19
CA VAL A 103 -1.89 3.62 16.67
C VAL A 103 -1.30 2.25 16.98
N ALA A 104 -1.12 1.43 15.95
CA ALA A 104 -0.51 0.11 16.06
C ALA A 104 0.08 -0.31 14.71
N ARG A 105 1.10 -1.17 14.76
CA ARG A 105 1.62 -1.83 13.57
C ARG A 105 0.88 -3.13 13.34
N ALA A 106 0.75 -3.55 12.08
CA ALA A 106 0.12 -4.82 11.74
C ALA A 106 0.85 -6.05 12.32
N ASP A 107 2.15 -5.91 12.63
CA ASP A 107 3.00 -6.92 13.24
C ASP A 107 3.10 -6.83 14.78
N ASN A 108 2.38 -5.89 15.40
CA ASN A 108 2.31 -5.76 16.85
C ASN A 108 0.99 -5.08 17.28
N LEU A 109 0.01 -5.90 17.64
CA LEU A 109 -1.33 -5.49 18.09
C LEU A 109 -1.54 -5.73 19.60
N ALA A 110 -0.48 -6.11 20.33
CA ALA A 110 -0.57 -6.40 21.76
C ALA A 110 -1.02 -5.15 22.54
N GLY A 111 -1.99 -5.33 23.44
CA GLY A 111 -2.60 -4.23 24.20
C GLY A 111 -3.58 -3.34 23.41
N VAL A 112 -3.73 -3.58 22.11
CA VAL A 112 -4.68 -2.86 21.23
C VAL A 112 -5.83 -3.77 20.81
N VAL A 113 -5.52 -5.02 20.49
CA VAL A 113 -6.47 -6.04 20.06
C VAL A 113 -6.28 -7.33 20.86
N ASP A 114 -7.37 -7.79 21.46
CA ASP A 114 -7.41 -8.99 22.30
C ASP A 114 -7.28 -10.27 21.46
N ASP A 115 -6.78 -11.34 22.09
CA ASP A 115 -6.70 -12.66 21.48
C ASP A 115 -8.09 -13.18 21.11
N ASN A 116 -8.19 -13.88 19.97
CA ASN A 116 -9.42 -14.51 19.49
C ASN A 116 -10.65 -13.58 19.55
N SER A 117 -10.49 -12.31 19.18
CA SER A 117 -11.54 -11.28 19.28
C SER A 117 -12.04 -10.76 17.94
N VAL A 118 -11.28 -11.00 16.86
CA VAL A 118 -11.57 -10.49 15.51
C VAL A 118 -12.19 -11.58 14.64
N ASP A 119 -13.28 -11.25 13.96
CA ASP A 119 -13.92 -12.14 12.99
C ASP A 119 -13.31 -11.94 11.60
N LEU A 120 -13.08 -10.69 11.18
CA LEU A 120 -12.49 -10.35 9.89
C LEU A 120 -11.36 -9.33 10.05
N ALA A 121 -10.14 -9.70 9.64
CA ALA A 121 -9.03 -8.76 9.50
C ALA A 121 -8.83 -8.36 8.05
N VAL A 122 -8.65 -7.07 7.77
CA VAL A 122 -8.52 -6.54 6.42
C VAL A 122 -7.32 -5.61 6.29
N ALA A 123 -6.83 -5.42 5.06
CA ALA A 123 -5.84 -4.39 4.76
C ALA A 123 -6.04 -3.89 3.33
N GLY A 124 -6.53 -2.66 3.19
CA GLY A 124 -6.71 -2.00 1.89
C GLY A 124 -5.51 -1.13 1.52
N GLN A 125 -4.83 -1.47 0.42
CA GLN A 125 -3.66 -0.71 -0.07
C GLN A 125 -2.52 -0.56 0.97
N ALA A 126 -2.38 -1.51 1.91
CA ALA A 126 -1.39 -1.43 2.98
C ALA A 126 -0.44 -2.65 3.08
N ALA A 127 -0.92 -3.85 2.71
CA ALA A 127 -0.20 -5.10 2.99
C ALA A 127 1.20 -5.21 2.35
N HIS A 128 1.46 -4.46 1.28
CA HIS A 128 2.78 -4.38 0.64
C HIS A 128 3.87 -3.73 1.51
N TRP A 129 3.50 -3.09 2.63
CA TRP A 129 4.42 -2.53 3.62
C TRP A 129 4.68 -3.45 4.82
N PHE A 130 3.96 -4.57 4.92
CA PHE A 130 3.98 -5.39 6.11
C PHE A 130 5.20 -6.32 6.14
N ASP A 131 5.70 -6.58 7.34
CA ASP A 131 6.40 -7.84 7.61
C ASP A 131 5.33 -8.94 7.61
N ALA A 132 5.17 -9.62 6.47
CA ALA A 132 4.11 -10.59 6.28
C ALA A 132 4.17 -11.74 7.30
N PRO A 133 5.32 -12.42 7.53
CA PRO A 133 5.43 -13.43 8.59
C PRO A 133 5.02 -12.92 9.98
N ALA A 134 5.47 -11.72 10.38
CA ALA A 134 5.12 -11.17 11.69
C ALA A 134 3.64 -10.78 11.78
N THR A 135 3.09 -10.22 10.72
CA THR A 135 1.67 -9.86 10.63
C THR A 135 0.78 -11.11 10.71
N PHE A 136 1.13 -12.19 10.03
CA PHE A 136 0.37 -13.44 10.11
C PHE A 136 0.41 -14.08 11.50
N ARG A 137 1.50 -13.91 12.26
CA ARG A 137 1.54 -14.33 13.68
C ARG A 137 0.55 -13.55 14.54
N GLU A 138 0.48 -12.23 14.34
CA GLU A 138 -0.51 -11.41 15.04
C GLU A 138 -1.93 -11.75 14.60
N LEU A 139 -2.17 -12.00 13.32
CA LEU A 139 -3.47 -12.47 12.83
C LEU A 139 -3.86 -13.82 13.44
N ALA A 140 -2.92 -14.76 13.55
CA ALA A 140 -3.16 -16.03 14.22
C ALA A 140 -3.57 -15.84 15.69
N ARG A 141 -3.03 -14.83 16.38
CA ARG A 141 -3.39 -14.49 17.76
C ARG A 141 -4.77 -13.84 17.86
N VAL A 142 -5.05 -12.80 17.07
CA VAL A 142 -6.24 -11.96 17.24
C VAL A 142 -7.49 -12.51 16.56
N LEU A 143 -7.35 -13.26 15.47
CA LEU A 143 -8.50 -13.86 14.79
C LEU A 143 -9.13 -14.93 15.68
N LYS A 144 -10.46 -14.92 15.75
CA LYS A 144 -11.24 -16.02 16.29
C LYS A 144 -10.99 -17.29 15.47
N PRO A 145 -11.17 -18.48 16.07
CA PRO A 145 -11.33 -19.71 15.30
C PRO A 145 -12.42 -19.53 14.23
N GLY A 146 -12.13 -19.95 13.00
CA GLY A 146 -13.01 -19.74 11.84
C GLY A 146 -13.00 -18.33 11.24
N GLY A 147 -12.31 -17.38 11.89
CA GLY A 147 -12.13 -16.00 11.42
C GLY A 147 -11.31 -15.91 10.13
N ALA A 148 -11.43 -14.79 9.41
CA ALA A 148 -10.82 -14.62 8.09
C ALA A 148 -9.90 -13.40 8.01
N PHE A 149 -8.98 -13.42 7.05
CA PHE A 149 -8.24 -12.25 6.61
C PHE A 149 -8.47 -11.96 5.13
N ALA A 150 -8.40 -10.69 4.74
CA ALA A 150 -8.44 -10.25 3.34
C ALA A 150 -7.56 -9.02 3.12
N PHE A 151 -6.50 -9.17 2.32
CA PHE A 151 -5.64 -8.05 1.92
C PHE A 151 -5.86 -7.74 0.45
N TRP A 152 -6.01 -6.47 0.11
CA TRP A 152 -6.08 -6.07 -1.29
C TRP A 152 -5.21 -4.88 -1.60
N GLY A 153 -4.83 -4.79 -2.87
CA GLY A 153 -4.11 -3.67 -3.41
C GLY A 153 -4.51 -3.43 -4.85
N TYR A 154 -4.30 -2.19 -5.30
CA TYR A 154 -4.40 -1.80 -6.69
C TYR A 154 -3.06 -1.25 -7.18
N GLY A 155 -2.75 -1.57 -8.44
CA GLY A 155 -1.50 -1.19 -9.07
C GLY A 155 -1.50 0.23 -9.60
N GLU A 156 -0.86 0.42 -10.75
CA GLU A 156 -0.91 1.68 -11.49
C GLU A 156 -2.30 1.92 -12.09
N PHE A 157 -2.72 3.18 -12.11
CA PHE A 157 -3.97 3.54 -12.80
C PHE A 157 -3.77 3.55 -14.30
N PHE A 158 -4.86 3.51 -15.06
CA PHE A 158 -4.86 3.72 -16.50
C PHE A 158 -6.17 4.38 -16.93
N PHE A 159 -6.25 4.82 -18.19
CA PHE A 159 -7.43 5.39 -18.81
C PHE A 159 -8.07 4.35 -19.74
N PRO A 160 -9.16 3.66 -19.33
CA PRO A 160 -9.74 2.55 -20.10
C PRO A 160 -10.11 2.92 -21.54
N GLU A 161 -10.63 4.12 -21.74
CA GLU A 161 -11.11 4.61 -23.03
C GLU A 161 -10.04 5.38 -23.82
N ARG A 162 -8.86 5.61 -23.22
CA ARG A 162 -7.76 6.42 -23.77
C ARG A 162 -6.41 5.72 -23.60
N PRO A 163 -6.18 4.58 -24.28
CA PRO A 163 -4.95 3.80 -24.12
C PRO A 163 -3.66 4.59 -24.47
N GLU A 164 -3.76 5.58 -25.35
CA GLU A 164 -2.65 6.47 -25.70
C GLU A 164 -2.20 7.36 -24.53
N LEU A 165 -3.12 7.75 -23.64
CA LEU A 165 -2.79 8.46 -22.41
C LEU A 165 -2.20 7.50 -21.37
N SER A 166 -2.74 6.28 -21.32
CA SER A 166 -2.22 5.22 -20.43
C SER A 166 -0.75 4.90 -20.72
N ALA A 167 -0.32 4.98 -21.98
CA ALA A 167 1.05 4.75 -22.39
C ALA A 167 2.07 5.76 -21.83
N LEU A 168 1.61 6.91 -21.33
CA LEU A 168 2.47 7.94 -20.72
C LEU A 168 2.78 7.67 -19.24
N ILE A 169 1.92 6.90 -18.56
CA ILE A 169 2.00 6.70 -17.11
C ILE A 169 3.31 6.01 -16.70
N PRO A 170 3.83 4.97 -17.40
CA PRO A 170 5.11 4.35 -17.04
C PRO A 170 6.29 5.33 -17.11
N GLY A 171 6.29 6.26 -18.07
CA GLY A 171 7.34 7.28 -18.20
C GLY A 171 7.38 8.22 -17.00
N TYR A 172 6.21 8.54 -16.43
CA TYR A 172 6.12 9.33 -15.21
C TYR A 172 6.41 8.52 -13.96
N SER A 173 5.75 7.38 -13.79
CA SER A 173 5.77 6.59 -12.56
C SER A 173 7.07 5.81 -12.36
N ALA A 174 7.51 5.06 -13.37
CA ALA A 174 8.76 4.30 -13.31
C ALA A 174 9.98 5.14 -13.76
N GLY A 175 9.77 6.12 -14.65
CA GLY A 175 10.81 7.05 -15.09
C GLY A 175 11.05 8.16 -14.06
N THR A 176 10.24 9.23 -14.11
CA THR A 176 10.42 10.43 -13.27
C THR A 176 10.40 10.12 -11.76
N LEU A 177 9.43 9.33 -11.32
CA LEU A 177 9.25 8.98 -9.91
C LEU A 177 10.01 7.71 -9.48
N GLY A 178 10.61 6.98 -10.42
CA GLY A 178 11.25 5.68 -10.20
C GLY A 178 12.15 5.62 -8.95
N PRO A 179 13.15 6.51 -8.83
CA PRO A 179 14.08 6.53 -7.70
C PRO A 179 13.43 6.85 -6.34
N TYR A 180 12.19 7.37 -6.33
CA TYR A 180 11.50 7.85 -5.14
C TYR A 180 10.46 6.85 -4.60
N TRP A 181 10.23 5.75 -5.31
CA TRP A 181 9.40 4.66 -4.82
C TRP A 181 10.16 3.81 -3.80
N GLU A 182 9.63 3.71 -2.58
CA GLU A 182 10.19 2.83 -1.56
C GLU A 182 10.00 1.35 -1.95
N GLN A 183 11.12 0.63 -2.02
CA GLN A 183 11.17 -0.80 -2.33
C GLN A 183 11.41 -1.63 -1.05
N PRO A 184 10.93 -2.88 -0.97
CA PRO A 184 10.23 -3.63 -2.02
C PRO A 184 8.74 -3.31 -2.15
N GLY A 185 8.19 -2.44 -1.30
CA GLY A 185 6.74 -2.19 -1.23
C GLY A 185 6.10 -1.81 -2.57
N ARG A 186 6.75 -0.97 -3.37
CA ARG A 186 6.24 -0.62 -4.72
C ARG A 186 6.16 -1.84 -5.64
N SER A 187 7.22 -2.64 -5.75
CA SER A 187 7.22 -3.85 -6.59
C SER A 187 6.13 -4.86 -6.16
N ILE A 188 5.84 -4.96 -4.87
CA ILE A 188 4.82 -5.87 -4.34
C ILE A 188 3.41 -5.43 -4.75
N VAL A 189 3.11 -4.12 -4.66
CA VAL A 189 1.77 -3.61 -5.00
C VAL A 189 1.54 -3.57 -6.51
N GLU A 190 2.56 -3.28 -7.32
CA GLU A 190 2.49 -3.38 -8.78
C GLU A 190 2.25 -4.83 -9.23
N ALA A 191 2.84 -5.80 -8.53
CA ALA A 191 2.57 -7.22 -8.73
C ALA A 191 1.26 -7.70 -8.06
N LEU A 192 0.35 -6.79 -7.72
CA LEU A 192 -0.98 -7.06 -7.15
C LEU A 192 -0.94 -8.00 -5.93
N LEU A 193 0.04 -7.77 -5.05
CA LEU A 193 0.30 -8.52 -3.82
C LEU A 193 0.71 -10.00 -4.03
N THR A 194 0.98 -10.42 -5.27
CA THR A 194 1.47 -11.79 -5.54
C THR A 194 2.72 -12.17 -4.74
N PRO A 195 3.70 -11.28 -4.48
CA PRO A 195 4.90 -11.66 -3.73
C PRO A 195 4.69 -11.92 -2.23
N ILE A 196 3.54 -11.54 -1.67
CA ILE A 196 3.24 -11.80 -0.25
C ILE A 196 2.86 -13.28 -0.11
N PRO A 197 3.63 -14.15 0.56
CA PRO A 197 3.28 -15.56 0.68
C PRO A 197 2.04 -15.75 1.57
N PHE A 198 1.34 -16.88 1.40
CA PHE A 198 0.33 -17.31 2.37
C PHE A 198 0.98 -17.81 3.67
N PRO A 199 0.27 -17.76 4.81
CA PRO A 199 0.79 -18.23 6.09
C PRO A 199 0.82 -19.76 6.16
N VAL A 200 1.84 -20.38 5.56
CA VAL A 200 2.13 -21.80 5.70
C VAL A 200 3.42 -21.99 6.50
N PRO A 201 3.46 -22.94 7.46
CA PRO A 201 4.71 -23.32 8.12
C PRO A 201 5.77 -23.77 7.11
N ALA A 202 7.04 -23.48 7.39
CA ALA A 202 8.11 -24.07 6.59
C ALA A 202 8.21 -25.58 6.89
N ALA A 203 8.48 -26.40 5.87
CA ALA A 203 8.41 -27.86 5.96
C ALA A 203 9.41 -28.52 6.93
N SER A 204 10.33 -27.76 7.53
CA SER A 204 11.43 -28.28 8.35
C SER A 204 11.66 -27.54 9.67
N SER A 205 10.81 -26.60 10.07
CA SER A 205 10.97 -25.86 11.32
C SER A 205 9.87 -26.21 12.34
N SER A 206 10.30 -26.45 13.59
CA SER A 206 9.44 -26.76 14.74
C SER A 206 9.42 -25.60 15.74
N SER A 207 9.40 -24.36 15.24
CA SER A 207 9.46 -23.17 16.07
C SER A 207 8.08 -22.71 16.51
N ALA A 208 7.97 -21.98 17.63
CA ALA A 208 6.70 -21.37 18.05
C ALA A 208 6.08 -20.43 16.99
N SER A 209 6.89 -19.89 16.08
CA SER A 209 6.40 -19.15 14.91
C SER A 209 5.67 -20.03 13.90
N ASP A 210 6.09 -21.29 13.72
CA ASP A 210 5.42 -22.24 12.84
C ASP A 210 4.08 -22.68 13.41
N ASP A 211 3.98 -22.80 14.73
CA ASP A 211 2.71 -23.14 15.41
C ASP A 211 1.63 -22.11 15.11
N ALA A 212 1.97 -20.81 15.12
CA ALA A 212 1.04 -19.74 14.77
C ALA A 212 0.60 -19.81 13.30
N LEU A 213 1.52 -20.04 12.36
CA LEU A 213 1.17 -20.16 10.93
C LEU A 213 0.35 -21.43 10.64
N SER A 214 0.56 -22.49 11.41
CA SER A 214 -0.21 -23.73 11.30
C SER A 214 -1.69 -23.57 11.69
N SER A 215 -2.06 -22.45 12.33
CA SER A 215 -3.43 -22.15 12.73
C SER A 215 -4.33 -21.77 11.54
N PHE A 216 -3.77 -21.44 10.38
CA PHE A 216 -4.54 -21.14 9.18
C PHE A 216 -4.91 -22.41 8.41
N ASP A 217 -6.07 -22.39 7.76
CA ASP A 217 -6.55 -23.46 6.88
C ASP A 217 -6.06 -23.23 5.45
N PRO A 218 -5.09 -24.01 4.95
CA PRO A 218 -4.53 -23.74 3.63
C PRO A 218 -5.49 -24.06 2.48
N SER A 219 -6.53 -24.86 2.72
CA SER A 219 -7.59 -25.11 1.73
C SER A 219 -8.49 -23.89 1.50
N SER A 220 -8.48 -22.93 2.44
CA SER A 220 -9.19 -21.67 2.34
C SER A 220 -8.41 -20.59 1.59
N PHE A 221 -7.14 -20.79 1.23
CA PHE A 221 -6.34 -19.73 0.64
C PHE A 221 -6.78 -19.40 -0.78
N THR A 222 -7.11 -18.13 -1.01
CA THR A 222 -7.52 -17.64 -2.32
C THR A 222 -6.83 -16.36 -2.72
N ARG A 223 -6.57 -16.22 -4.02
CA ARG A 223 -6.25 -14.93 -4.65
C ARG A 223 -7.28 -14.60 -5.69
N SER A 224 -7.71 -13.35 -5.76
CA SER A 224 -8.61 -12.87 -6.80
C SER A 224 -7.98 -11.67 -7.48
N PHE A 225 -7.97 -11.67 -8.81
CA PHE A 225 -7.47 -10.55 -9.60
C PHE A 225 -8.57 -9.98 -10.46
N PHE A 226 -8.69 -8.65 -10.46
CA PHE A 226 -9.69 -7.90 -11.21
C PHE A 226 -8.95 -7.05 -12.24
N LEU A 227 -8.89 -7.56 -13.47
CA LEU A 227 -7.96 -7.13 -14.50
C LEU A 227 -8.68 -6.45 -15.65
N ARG A 228 -7.95 -5.61 -16.38
CA ARG A 228 -8.50 -5.02 -17.60
C ARG A 228 -8.63 -6.06 -18.71
N PRO A 229 -9.61 -5.92 -19.63
CA PRO A 229 -9.70 -6.80 -20.79
C PRO A 229 -8.42 -6.71 -21.65
N GLY A 230 -7.88 -7.85 -22.09
CA GLY A 230 -6.72 -7.91 -22.99
C GLY A 230 -5.34 -8.07 -22.33
N ASP A 231 -5.18 -7.73 -21.04
CA ASP A 231 -3.90 -7.93 -20.37
C ASP A 231 -3.74 -9.37 -19.85
N THR A 232 -2.53 -9.90 -19.98
CA THR A 232 -2.07 -11.07 -19.24
C THR A 232 -1.25 -10.56 -18.06
N VAL A 233 -1.69 -10.78 -16.82
CA VAL A 233 -0.78 -10.62 -15.69
C VAL A 233 0.37 -11.59 -15.93
N SER A 234 1.58 -11.05 -16.08
CA SER A 234 2.79 -11.84 -15.96
C SER A 234 2.89 -12.21 -14.49
N VAL A 235 2.28 -13.34 -14.09
CA VAL A 235 2.53 -13.92 -12.78
C VAL A 235 4.04 -14.15 -12.74
N PRO A 236 4.79 -13.52 -11.81
CA PRO A 236 6.23 -13.66 -11.77
C PRO A 236 6.60 -15.14 -11.79
N SER A 237 7.54 -15.54 -12.65
CA SER A 237 7.97 -16.94 -12.81
C SER A 237 8.46 -17.60 -11.51
N ALA A 238 8.65 -16.81 -10.46
CA ALA A 238 8.98 -17.24 -9.11
C ALA A 238 7.83 -17.92 -8.35
N PHE A 239 6.64 -18.09 -8.94
CA PHE A 239 5.57 -18.94 -8.43
C PHE A 239 5.47 -20.26 -9.24
N PRO A 240 6.00 -21.38 -8.74
CA PRO A 240 5.68 -22.69 -9.27
C PRO A 240 4.36 -23.23 -8.65
N PRO A 241 3.48 -23.87 -9.42
CA PRO A 241 3.48 -24.00 -10.88
C PRO A 241 2.70 -22.87 -11.57
N SER A 242 2.92 -22.73 -12.88
CA SER A 242 2.07 -21.98 -13.80
C SER A 242 0.59 -22.29 -13.49
N PRO A 243 -0.32 -21.30 -13.52
CA PRO A 243 -1.75 -21.58 -13.47
C PRO A 243 -2.07 -22.60 -14.57
N ASP A 244 -2.66 -23.72 -14.15
CA ASP A 244 -3.20 -24.76 -15.01
C ASP A 244 -4.71 -24.84 -14.70
N PRO A 245 -5.62 -24.56 -15.66
CA PRO A 245 -5.39 -24.21 -17.08
C PRO A 245 -4.68 -22.85 -17.31
N PRO A 246 -4.28 -22.50 -18.56
CA PRO A 246 -3.75 -21.17 -18.88
C PRO A 246 -4.75 -20.03 -18.58
N LEU A 247 -4.23 -18.82 -18.35
CA LEU A 247 -5.02 -17.60 -18.10
C LEU A 247 -6.05 -17.37 -19.22
N PRO A 248 -7.28 -16.87 -18.94
CA PRO A 248 -8.26 -16.64 -19.99
C PRO A 248 -7.75 -15.50 -20.86
N THR A 249 -7.66 -15.71 -22.17
CA THR A 249 -7.16 -14.70 -23.11
C THR A 249 -8.27 -13.86 -23.75
N ALA A 250 -9.51 -14.35 -23.74
CA ALA A 250 -10.65 -13.63 -24.30
C ALA A 250 -11.05 -12.42 -23.42
N PRO A 251 -11.30 -11.23 -24.00
CA PRO A 251 -11.86 -10.09 -23.29
C PRO A 251 -13.14 -10.46 -22.51
N GLY A 252 -13.22 -10.05 -21.24
CA GLY A 252 -14.36 -10.34 -20.37
C GLY A 252 -14.45 -11.78 -19.84
N ALA A 253 -13.55 -12.69 -20.23
CA ALA A 253 -13.52 -14.05 -19.68
C ALA A 253 -12.88 -14.06 -18.28
N SER A 254 -13.57 -14.70 -17.33
CA SER A 254 -13.08 -14.96 -15.97
C SER A 254 -12.87 -16.46 -15.77
N ALA A 255 -11.96 -16.86 -14.89
CA ALA A 255 -11.71 -18.26 -14.56
C ALA A 255 -11.17 -18.43 -13.14
N SER A 256 -11.31 -19.64 -12.59
CA SER A 256 -10.74 -20.01 -11.31
C SER A 256 -9.78 -21.19 -11.49
N TYR A 257 -8.63 -21.11 -10.83
CA TYR A 257 -7.48 -21.98 -10.96
C TYR A 257 -7.10 -22.49 -9.59
N ARG A 258 -6.61 -23.71 -9.51
CA ARG A 258 -6.06 -24.24 -8.27
C ARG A 258 -4.54 -24.27 -8.39
N LEU A 259 -3.85 -23.44 -7.61
CA LEU A 259 -2.41 -23.49 -7.47
C LEU A 259 -2.04 -24.71 -6.60
N ALA A 260 -1.34 -25.65 -7.21
CA ALA A 260 -0.61 -26.63 -6.42
C ALA A 260 0.52 -25.90 -5.65
N PRO A 261 0.83 -26.31 -4.42
CA PRO A 261 1.97 -25.74 -3.72
C PRO A 261 3.25 -26.07 -4.51
N SER A 262 4.15 -25.09 -4.61
CA SER A 262 5.45 -25.24 -5.29
C SER A 262 6.16 -26.51 -4.80
N ALA A 263 6.37 -27.45 -5.72
CA ALA A 263 6.95 -28.77 -5.46
C ALA A 263 8.40 -28.67 -4.95
N LEU A 264 8.58 -28.55 -3.63
CA LEU A 264 9.82 -28.88 -2.92
C LEU A 264 9.57 -29.54 -1.54
N ALA A 265 8.33 -29.89 -1.18
CA ALA A 265 8.03 -30.60 0.06
C ALA A 265 7.22 -31.87 -0.20
N THR A 266 7.78 -33.01 0.22
CA THR A 266 7.27 -34.39 0.09
C THR A 266 6.11 -34.72 1.05
N SER A 267 5.14 -33.81 1.23
CA SER A 267 3.96 -34.00 2.11
C SER A 267 2.66 -33.57 1.39
N PRO A 268 1.47 -34.01 1.83
CA PRO A 268 0.26 -33.96 1.00
C PRO A 268 -0.09 -32.53 0.57
N ALA A 269 -0.29 -32.39 -0.74
CA ALA A 269 -0.49 -31.13 -1.45
C ALA A 269 -1.73 -30.38 -0.95
N LEU A 270 -1.52 -29.22 -0.32
CA LEU A 270 -2.57 -28.27 0.01
C LEU A 270 -2.63 -27.18 -1.06
N ALA A 271 -3.78 -27.05 -1.71
CA ALA A 271 -3.90 -26.24 -2.90
C ALA A 271 -4.58 -24.89 -2.61
N ALA A 272 -3.90 -23.79 -2.93
CA ALA A 272 -4.51 -22.46 -2.95
C ALA A 272 -5.32 -22.29 -4.25
N THR A 273 -6.30 -21.40 -4.27
CA THR A 273 -7.10 -21.13 -5.48
C THR A 273 -6.87 -19.70 -5.96
N THR A 274 -6.56 -19.51 -7.24
CA THR A 274 -6.48 -18.20 -7.88
C THR A 274 -7.68 -18.00 -8.80
N THR A 275 -8.49 -16.97 -8.55
CA THR A 275 -9.56 -16.52 -9.44
C THR A 275 -9.09 -15.30 -10.22
N LEU A 276 -9.35 -15.30 -11.51
CA LEU A 276 -9.10 -14.21 -12.44
C LEU A 276 -10.44 -13.73 -12.95
N GLU A 277 -10.73 -12.46 -12.72
CA GLU A 277 -11.87 -11.78 -13.28
C GLU A 277 -11.42 -10.71 -14.24
N ARG A 278 -11.86 -10.77 -15.50
CA ARG A 278 -11.69 -9.68 -16.47
C ARG A 278 -12.77 -8.61 -16.31
N THR A 279 -13.07 -8.29 -15.06
CA THR A 279 -14.00 -7.24 -14.64
C THR A 279 -13.22 -6.22 -13.83
N LEU A 280 -13.19 -4.97 -14.29
CA LEU A 280 -12.60 -3.87 -13.54
C LEU A 280 -13.54 -3.45 -12.42
N LEU A 281 -13.10 -3.62 -11.18
CA LEU A 281 -13.87 -3.17 -10.02
C LEU A 281 -13.64 -1.69 -9.70
N LEU A 282 -12.38 -1.25 -9.71
CA LEU A 282 -12.03 0.10 -9.30
C LEU A 282 -12.00 1.03 -10.51
N ARG A 283 -13.08 1.78 -10.69
CA ARG A 283 -13.27 2.78 -11.75
C ARG A 283 -13.73 4.09 -11.14
N ARG A 284 -13.27 5.22 -11.66
CA ARG A 284 -13.71 6.56 -11.25
C ARG A 284 -13.81 7.48 -12.45
N GLN A 285 -14.81 8.34 -12.42
CA GLN A 285 -14.88 9.51 -13.30
C GLN A 285 -14.28 10.68 -12.54
N TRP A 286 -13.18 11.24 -13.04
CA TRP A 286 -12.47 12.30 -12.36
C TRP A 286 -12.31 13.54 -13.23
N THR A 287 -12.52 14.70 -12.61
CA THR A 287 -12.06 15.96 -13.17
C THR A 287 -10.53 15.98 -13.18
N ARG A 288 -9.97 16.93 -13.94
CA ARG A 288 -8.53 17.22 -13.93
C ARG A 288 -8.00 17.43 -12.52
N ASP A 289 -8.71 18.21 -11.70
CA ASP A 289 -8.28 18.55 -10.34
C ASP A 289 -8.29 17.34 -9.40
N GLN A 290 -9.26 16.44 -9.56
CA GLN A 290 -9.32 15.19 -8.80
C GLN A 290 -8.17 14.26 -9.19
N LEU A 291 -7.86 14.13 -10.48
CA LEU A 291 -6.70 13.37 -10.94
C LEU A 291 -5.39 13.97 -10.39
N ALA A 292 -5.27 15.29 -10.45
CA ALA A 292 -4.12 16.02 -9.93
C ALA A 292 -3.95 15.84 -8.42
N ALA A 293 -5.04 15.91 -7.66
CA ALA A 293 -5.04 15.66 -6.21
C ALA A 293 -4.61 14.22 -5.91
N TYR A 294 -5.15 13.23 -6.64
CA TYR A 294 -4.76 11.83 -6.48
C TYR A 294 -3.26 11.64 -6.72
N LEU A 295 -2.70 12.17 -7.80
CA LEU A 295 -1.27 12.06 -8.12
C LEU A 295 -0.38 12.69 -7.04
N ARG A 296 -0.79 13.82 -6.44
CA ARG A 296 -0.04 14.47 -5.34
C ARG A 296 0.00 13.65 -4.06
N THR A 297 -0.93 12.72 -3.87
CA THR A 297 -0.92 11.82 -2.69
C THR A 297 0.04 10.64 -2.85
N TRP A 298 0.74 10.50 -3.98
CA TRP A 298 1.72 9.44 -4.18
C TRP A 298 2.95 9.69 -3.30
N SER A 299 3.39 8.66 -2.58
CA SER A 299 4.56 8.78 -1.70
C SER A 299 5.82 9.20 -2.47
N ALA A 300 5.99 8.70 -3.69
CA ALA A 300 7.09 9.08 -4.56
C ALA A 300 6.99 10.52 -5.06
N ALA A 301 5.79 11.02 -5.39
CA ALA A 301 5.60 12.43 -5.77
C ALA A 301 5.94 13.37 -4.62
N HIS A 302 5.50 13.05 -3.39
CA HIS A 302 5.90 13.82 -2.20
C HIS A 302 7.41 13.79 -1.97
N SER A 303 8.05 12.63 -2.17
CA SER A 303 9.50 12.48 -1.99
C SER A 303 10.30 13.18 -3.08
N PHE A 304 9.81 13.15 -4.34
CA PHE A 304 10.37 13.89 -5.46
C PHE A 304 10.31 15.39 -5.19
N ASN A 305 9.12 15.92 -4.88
CA ASN A 305 8.94 17.35 -4.65
C ASN A 305 9.77 17.83 -3.45
N ALA A 306 9.86 17.04 -2.37
CA ALA A 306 10.72 17.37 -1.24
C ALA A 306 12.22 17.41 -1.59
N ALA A 307 12.66 16.59 -2.54
CA ALA A 307 14.06 16.56 -3.00
C ALA A 307 14.40 17.67 -4.00
N HIS A 308 13.40 18.21 -4.70
CA HIS A 308 13.58 19.25 -5.73
C HIS A 308 13.04 20.62 -5.32
N ALA A 309 12.43 20.74 -4.14
CA ALA A 309 12.08 22.03 -3.58
C ALA A 309 13.36 22.86 -3.42
N ALA A 310 13.42 24.01 -4.09
CA ALA A 310 14.57 24.91 -4.01
C ALA A 310 14.91 25.18 -2.54
N SER A 311 16.19 25.04 -2.17
CA SER A 311 16.70 25.36 -0.84
C SER A 311 16.50 26.83 -0.54
N SER A 312 15.30 27.21 -0.09
CA SER A 312 14.97 28.53 0.43
C SER A 312 15.44 28.63 1.88
N SER A 313 16.74 28.49 2.10
CA SER A 313 17.39 28.93 3.33
C SER A 313 18.89 29.14 3.11
N SER A 314 19.24 30.18 2.35
CA SER A 314 20.52 30.85 2.59
C SER A 314 20.40 31.64 3.90
N PRO A 315 21.20 31.37 4.95
CA PRO A 315 21.24 32.26 6.09
C PRO A 315 21.89 33.58 5.65
N SER A 316 21.12 34.67 5.71
CA SER A 316 21.65 36.02 5.56
C SER A 316 22.71 36.27 6.64
N PRO A 317 23.89 36.84 6.34
CA PRO A 317 24.91 37.10 7.33
C PRO A 317 24.43 38.22 8.26
N ALA A 318 24.07 37.86 9.49
CA ALA A 318 23.75 38.83 10.51
C ALA A 318 24.99 39.69 10.81
N ALA A 319 24.74 41.01 10.82
CA ALA A 319 25.70 42.05 11.08
C ALA A 319 26.39 41.87 12.44
N SER A 320 27.65 42.32 12.46
CA SER A 320 28.53 42.44 13.61
C SER A 320 27.92 43.29 14.74
N SER A 321 28.05 42.80 15.97
CA SER A 321 28.33 43.66 17.11
C SER A 321 29.21 42.91 18.11
N ALA A 322 30.31 43.55 18.49
CA ALA A 322 31.33 43.04 19.36
C ALA A 322 31.03 43.42 20.82
N SER A 323 31.32 42.52 21.77
CA SER A 323 31.80 42.93 23.09
C SER A 323 32.56 41.81 23.82
N SER A 324 33.87 42.04 23.98
CA SER A 324 34.75 41.76 25.13
C SER A 324 34.69 40.42 25.88
N THR A 325 35.79 39.66 25.78
CA THR A 325 36.31 38.70 26.78
C THR A 325 37.02 39.44 27.94
N PRO A 326 37.36 38.80 29.09
CA PRO A 326 38.61 38.01 29.16
C PRO A 326 38.61 36.74 30.05
N GLN A 327 39.22 35.68 29.47
CA GLN A 327 40.21 34.70 30.00
C GLN A 327 40.13 34.06 31.39
N ARG A 328 40.28 32.72 31.42
CA ARG A 328 41.43 31.89 31.93
C ARG A 328 40.95 30.44 32.18
N THR A 329 41.69 29.30 32.09
CA THR A 329 42.97 28.80 31.53
C THR A 329 43.01 27.27 31.77
N HIS A 330 43.92 26.56 31.05
CA HIS A 330 44.42 25.17 31.20
C HIS A 330 43.66 24.03 30.49
N ALA A 331 44.18 23.47 29.37
CA ALA A 331 45.27 22.48 29.21
C ALA A 331 44.76 21.03 29.45
N GLN A 332 45.07 19.97 28.70
CA GLN A 332 46.22 19.62 27.88
C GLN A 332 45.88 18.40 26.99
N ALA A 333 46.71 18.19 25.96
CA ALA A 333 46.61 17.22 24.88
C ALA A 333 47.01 15.77 25.22
N ALA A 334 46.62 14.81 24.37
CA ALA A 334 47.52 13.76 23.86
C ALA A 334 46.97 13.14 22.56
N ALA A 335 47.88 12.98 21.60
CA ALA A 335 47.68 12.42 20.26
C ALA A 335 48.26 11.00 20.16
N SER A 336 47.85 10.21 19.16
CA SER A 336 48.78 9.37 18.37
C SER A 336 48.16 8.83 17.07
N SER A 337 48.59 9.42 15.95
CA SER A 337 49.12 8.84 14.69
C SER A 337 49.41 7.31 14.64
N VAL A 338 49.48 6.56 13.52
CA VAL A 338 49.58 6.78 12.06
C VAL A 338 49.52 5.39 11.36
N MET A 339 48.93 5.27 10.16
CA MET A 339 49.62 4.72 8.97
C MET A 339 48.78 4.88 7.69
N LYS A 340 49.40 5.55 6.71
CA LYS A 340 48.99 5.68 5.31
C LYS A 340 49.59 4.52 4.50
N VAL A 341 48.86 4.08 3.47
CA VAL A 341 49.44 3.57 2.22
C VAL A 341 48.64 4.18 1.05
N ARG A 342 49.35 4.95 0.19
CA ARG A 342 48.98 5.36 -1.18
C ARG A 342 49.34 4.20 -2.14
N GLU A 343 48.93 4.04 -3.38
CA GLU A 343 48.56 4.95 -4.48
C GLU A 343 48.06 4.05 -5.64
N GLY A 344 47.31 4.59 -6.60
CA GLY A 344 46.91 3.87 -7.81
C GLY A 344 45.90 4.64 -8.66
N GLU A 345 46.36 5.73 -9.29
CA GLU A 345 45.61 6.49 -10.29
C GLU A 345 45.49 5.72 -11.62
N ALA A 346 44.33 5.85 -12.27
CA ALA A 346 44.22 5.79 -13.73
C ALA A 346 43.16 6.78 -14.22
N ARG A 347 43.58 7.77 -15.00
CA ARG A 347 42.78 8.85 -15.58
C ARG A 347 42.16 8.47 -16.94
N GLN A 348 40.91 8.90 -17.10
CA GLN A 348 40.24 9.57 -18.24
C GLN A 348 40.25 8.97 -19.67
N ARG A 349 39.03 8.87 -20.22
CA ARG A 349 38.46 9.61 -21.38
C ARG A 349 36.97 9.20 -21.46
N GLY A 350 35.93 10.03 -21.50
CA GLY A 350 35.77 11.38 -22.04
C GLY A 350 34.71 11.34 -23.14
N LEU A 351 33.42 11.34 -22.78
CA LEU A 351 32.31 11.63 -23.70
C LEU A 351 31.33 12.55 -22.97
N GLY A 352 31.25 13.79 -23.45
CA GLY A 352 30.62 14.92 -22.78
C GLY A 352 29.11 14.80 -22.67
N GLN A 353 28.61 14.95 -21.45
CA GLN A 353 27.28 15.48 -21.22
C GLN A 353 27.30 16.97 -21.56
N ARG A 354 26.42 17.40 -22.47
CA ARG A 354 26.04 18.80 -22.56
C ARG A 354 25.20 19.10 -21.33
N GLU A 355 25.80 19.73 -20.34
CA GLU A 355 25.08 20.44 -19.29
C GLU A 355 24.31 21.57 -19.96
N SER A 356 22.99 21.41 -20.08
CA SER A 356 22.10 22.54 -20.29
C SER A 356 21.90 23.21 -18.94
N ASP A 357 22.60 24.32 -18.78
CA ASP A 357 22.36 25.35 -17.77
C ASP A 357 20.88 25.80 -17.91
N GLN A 358 20.01 25.30 -17.05
CA GLN A 358 18.67 25.85 -16.81
C GLN A 358 18.56 26.17 -15.33
N GLY A 359 18.20 27.41 -15.04
CA GLY A 359 17.95 27.90 -13.69
C GLY A 359 17.00 26.96 -12.93
N GLY A 360 17.26 26.82 -11.63
CA GLY A 360 16.48 25.95 -10.75
C GLY A 360 15.05 26.48 -10.56
N ASP A 361 14.18 26.15 -11.50
CA ASP A 361 12.74 26.24 -11.31
C ASP A 361 12.28 25.12 -10.37
N ASP A 362 11.37 25.44 -9.45
CA ASP A 362 10.70 24.48 -8.58
C ASP A 362 9.91 23.49 -9.45
N VAL A 363 10.40 22.25 -9.58
CA VAL A 363 9.80 21.26 -10.49
C VAL A 363 8.67 20.51 -9.76
N ASP A 364 7.41 20.93 -9.97
CA ASP A 364 6.24 20.12 -9.61
C ASP A 364 6.07 18.98 -10.64
N CYS A 365 6.43 17.75 -10.23
CA CYS A 365 6.35 16.58 -11.10
C CYS A 365 4.91 16.28 -11.53
N VAL A 366 3.91 16.59 -10.69
CA VAL A 366 2.50 16.35 -11.01
C VAL A 366 2.01 17.33 -12.06
N ALA A 367 2.34 18.63 -11.91
CA ALA A 367 2.01 19.64 -12.91
C ALA A 367 2.63 19.28 -14.28
N THR A 368 3.91 18.89 -14.28
CA THR A 368 4.63 18.47 -15.48
C THR A 368 3.95 17.30 -16.18
N PHE A 369 3.50 16.28 -15.42
CA PHE A 369 2.82 15.13 -16.00
C PHE A 369 1.42 15.47 -16.54
N LEU A 370 0.67 16.35 -15.85
CA LEU A 370 -0.63 16.81 -16.35
C LEU A 370 -0.51 17.59 -17.66
N GLU A 371 0.54 18.41 -17.81
CA GLU A 371 0.83 19.07 -19.09
C GLU A 371 1.14 18.07 -20.21
N GLN A 372 1.84 16.97 -19.90
CA GLN A 372 2.09 15.91 -20.88
C GLN A 372 0.78 15.25 -21.33
N LEU A 373 -0.12 14.95 -20.39
CA LEU A 373 -1.45 14.42 -20.71
C LEU A 373 -2.26 15.39 -21.58
N GLU A 374 -2.24 16.69 -21.30
CA GLU A 374 -2.90 17.71 -22.13
C GLU A 374 -2.35 17.78 -23.55
N ARG A 375 -1.02 17.80 -23.69
CA ARG A 375 -0.35 17.80 -25.00
C ARG A 375 -0.69 16.54 -25.80
N ALA A 376 -0.92 15.42 -25.11
CA ALA A 376 -1.39 14.17 -25.69
C ALA A 376 -2.93 14.10 -25.89
N GLY A 377 -3.67 15.17 -25.58
CA GLY A 377 -5.08 15.31 -25.90
C GLY A 377 -6.06 15.02 -24.75
N LEU A 378 -5.61 15.04 -23.49
CA LEU A 378 -6.50 15.11 -22.33
C LEU A 378 -6.92 16.56 -22.08
N LYS A 379 -7.87 17.05 -22.86
CA LYS A 379 -8.44 18.39 -22.69
C LYS A 379 -9.78 18.25 -21.97
N LEU A 380 -9.79 18.49 -20.66
CA LEU A 380 -10.99 18.51 -19.84
C LEU A 380 -11.34 19.96 -19.52
N GLY A 381 -12.51 20.40 -19.96
CA GLY A 381 -13.13 21.65 -19.54
C GLY A 381 -13.61 21.62 -18.10
N GLU A 382 -14.18 22.72 -17.64
CA GLU A 382 -14.72 22.83 -16.29
C GLU A 382 -15.86 21.82 -16.07
N GLY A 383 -15.72 20.96 -15.07
CA GLY A 383 -16.68 19.90 -14.74
C GLY A 383 -16.62 18.67 -15.65
N GLU A 384 -15.82 18.67 -16.72
CA GLU A 384 -15.61 17.47 -17.54
C GLU A 384 -14.76 16.44 -16.81
N THR A 385 -15.09 15.17 -17.01
CA THR A 385 -14.41 14.04 -16.37
C THR A 385 -13.81 13.09 -17.37
N VAL A 386 -12.73 12.43 -16.97
CA VAL A 386 -12.15 11.27 -17.66
C VAL A 386 -12.28 10.04 -16.79
N GLU A 387 -12.53 8.90 -17.42
CA GLU A 387 -12.52 7.63 -16.71
C GLU A 387 -11.07 7.21 -16.42
N VAL A 388 -10.82 6.88 -15.16
CA VAL A 388 -9.62 6.18 -14.71
C VAL A 388 -10.01 4.87 -14.04
N ALA A 389 -9.17 3.87 -14.19
CA ALA A 389 -9.36 2.57 -13.55
C ALA A 389 -8.05 2.00 -13.04
N TRP A 390 -8.16 0.98 -12.18
CA TRP A 390 -7.03 0.23 -11.66
C TRP A 390 -7.32 -1.26 -11.71
N GLU A 391 -6.26 -2.03 -11.93
CA GLU A 391 -6.28 -3.45 -11.65
C GLU A 391 -6.10 -3.70 -10.16
N MET A 392 -6.77 -4.73 -9.65
CA MET A 392 -6.73 -5.08 -8.24
C MET A 392 -6.31 -6.53 -8.02
N GLY A 393 -5.56 -6.78 -6.96
CA GLY A 393 -5.33 -8.10 -6.40
C GLY A 393 -5.89 -8.17 -4.98
N VAL A 394 -6.50 -9.30 -4.65
CA VAL A 394 -7.01 -9.63 -3.32
C VAL A 394 -6.43 -10.97 -2.92
N MET A 395 -5.93 -11.11 -1.70
CA MET A 395 -5.53 -12.39 -1.11
C MET A 395 -6.29 -12.60 0.19
N MET A 396 -6.83 -13.80 0.37
CA MET A 396 -7.69 -14.13 1.50
C MET A 396 -7.39 -15.52 2.05
N GLY A 397 -7.78 -15.73 3.30
CA GLY A 397 -7.68 -17.02 3.96
C GLY A 397 -8.40 -17.01 5.29
N ARG A 398 -8.51 -18.20 5.90
CA ARG A 398 -9.23 -18.41 7.17
C ARG A 398 -8.33 -19.08 8.20
N LYS A 399 -8.54 -18.70 9.46
CA LYS A 399 -8.05 -19.44 10.61
C LYS A 399 -8.92 -20.69 10.77
N LYS A 400 -8.31 -21.82 11.12
CA LYS A 400 -9.00 -23.09 11.40
C LYS A 400 -10.05 -22.89 12.49
N ASP A 401 -11.13 -23.66 12.42
CA ASP A 401 -12.05 -23.81 13.54
C ASP A 401 -11.37 -24.51 14.72
N MET A 402 -11.88 -24.34 15.94
CA MET A 402 -11.43 -25.18 17.06
C MET A 402 -11.90 -26.61 16.80
N ALA A 403 -11.00 -27.57 16.95
CA ALA A 403 -11.30 -28.99 16.86
C ALA A 403 -12.24 -29.47 17.97
#